data_AF-A0A7Y2L514-F1
#
_entry.id   AF-A0A7Y2L514-F1
#
_cell.length_a   1.000
_cell.length_b   1.000
_cell.length_c   1.000
_cell.angle_alpha   90.00
_cell.angle_beta   90.00
_cell.angle_gamma   90.00
#
_symmetry.space_group_name_H-M   'P 1'
#
loop_
_entity.id
_entity.type
_entity.pdbx_description
1 polymer ?
#
loop_
_entity_poly.entity_id
_entity_poly.type
_entity_poly.pdbx_seq_one_letter_code
_entity_poly.pdbx_strand_id
1 'polypeptide(L)'
;MQKALGLIEAMGMSAAIAALDAASKAADVTLVGMEKIIGVGGGVGVNIQIAGEVAAVKAAVEAGVQAGNKVGKIVYSTVIPRPHDEIDKLIEKFSRNIVRKDEKSEKTETKAKNKKSEKEE
;
A
#
# COMPACT_ATOMS: atom_id res chain seq x y z
N MET A 1 2.07 13.21 -11.93
CA MET A 1 0.76 12.66 -11.55
C MET A 1 -0.07 13.82 -11.03
N GLN A 2 -1.20 14.16 -11.66
CA GLN A 2 -2.02 15.32 -11.24
C GLN A 2 -2.98 15.01 -10.05
N LYS A 3 -2.80 13.86 -9.39
CA LYS A 3 -3.69 13.37 -8.33
C LYS A 3 -3.11 13.70 -6.94
N ALA A 4 -3.98 13.84 -5.96
CA ALA A 4 -3.58 13.98 -4.57
C ALA A 4 -2.99 12.66 -4.04
N LEU A 5 -2.09 12.77 -3.07
CA LEU A 5 -1.45 11.63 -2.40
C LEU A 5 -1.87 11.58 -0.94
N GLY A 6 -2.31 10.42 -0.48
CA GLY A 6 -2.56 10.11 0.92
C GLY A 6 -1.50 9.15 1.44
N LEU A 7 -0.97 9.42 2.62
CA LEU A 7 0.00 8.57 3.31
C LEU A 7 -0.58 8.15 4.65
N ILE A 8 -0.52 6.86 4.96
CA ILE A 8 -0.90 6.30 6.27
C ILE A 8 0.22 5.39 6.72
N GLU A 9 0.87 5.71 7.84
CA GLU A 9 1.95 4.92 8.41
C GLU A 9 1.49 4.23 9.69
N ALA A 10 1.52 2.89 9.68
CA ALA A 10 1.07 2.04 10.75
C ALA A 10 2.23 1.25 11.38
N MET A 11 2.11 0.92 12.66
CA MET A 11 2.94 -0.08 13.30
C MET A 11 2.42 -1.47 12.96
N GLY A 12 3.20 -2.23 12.19
CA GLY A 12 2.88 -3.58 11.77
C GLY A 12 1.89 -3.68 10.61
N MET A 13 1.88 -4.86 9.98
CA MET A 13 1.10 -5.13 8.76
C MET A 13 -0.41 -5.17 9.02
N SER A 14 -0.85 -5.73 10.14
CA SER A 14 -2.29 -5.90 10.41
C SER A 14 -3.03 -4.57 10.50
N ALA A 15 -2.44 -3.58 11.18
CA ALA A 15 -2.99 -2.23 11.26
C ALA A 15 -3.01 -1.53 9.89
N ALA A 16 -1.96 -1.73 9.08
CA ALA A 16 -1.89 -1.19 7.73
C ALA A 16 -2.96 -1.76 6.79
N ILE A 17 -3.20 -3.08 6.85
CA ILE A 17 -4.26 -3.73 6.06
C ILE A 17 -5.63 -3.20 6.46
N ALA A 18 -5.90 -3.12 7.77
CA ALA A 18 -7.17 -2.61 8.27
C ALA A 18 -7.40 -1.14 7.86
N ALA A 19 -6.35 -0.31 7.89
CA ALA A 19 -6.41 1.06 7.43
C ALA A 19 -6.72 1.14 5.92
N LEU A 20 -6.02 0.34 5.10
CA LEU A 20 -6.23 0.34 3.65
C LEU A 20 -7.62 -0.17 3.24
N ASP A 21 -8.13 -1.21 3.90
CA ASP A 21 -9.47 -1.74 3.64
C ASP A 21 -10.55 -0.68 3.89
N ALA A 22 -10.47 0.02 5.05
CA ALA A 22 -11.40 1.09 5.36
C ALA A 22 -11.23 2.31 4.43
N ALA A 23 -9.99 2.69 4.13
CA ALA A 23 -9.70 3.80 3.22
C ALA A 23 -10.30 3.58 1.82
N SER A 24 -10.07 2.40 1.24
CA SER A 24 -10.55 2.03 -0.10
C SER A 24 -12.07 1.88 -0.17
N LYS A 25 -12.74 1.55 0.95
CA LYS A 25 -14.20 1.48 1.04
C LYS A 25 -14.87 2.84 1.23
N ALA A 26 -14.16 3.80 1.82
CA ALA A 26 -14.71 5.10 2.18
C ALA A 26 -14.77 6.09 1.01
N ALA A 27 -13.87 5.97 0.02
CA ALA A 27 -13.82 6.86 -1.12
C ALA A 27 -13.15 6.19 -2.34
N ASP A 28 -13.34 6.80 -3.52
CA ASP A 28 -12.69 6.37 -4.75
C ASP A 28 -11.20 6.77 -4.76
N VAL A 29 -10.36 5.86 -4.28
CA VAL A 29 -8.91 6.00 -4.21
C VAL A 29 -8.23 4.73 -4.69
N THR A 30 -7.03 4.87 -5.24
CA THR A 30 -6.22 3.74 -5.70
C THR A 30 -5.02 3.55 -4.78
N LEU A 31 -4.75 2.30 -4.37
CA LEU A 31 -3.48 1.96 -3.74
C LEU A 31 -2.35 2.12 -4.76
N VAL A 32 -1.41 3.00 -4.44
CA VAL A 32 -0.26 3.25 -5.32
C VAL A 32 0.96 2.47 -4.90
N GLY A 33 1.10 2.21 -3.61
CA GLY A 33 2.25 1.52 -3.08
C GLY A 33 2.09 1.18 -1.60
N MET A 34 2.99 0.30 -1.17
CA MET A 34 3.20 0.00 0.23
C MET A 34 4.68 -0.22 0.47
N GLU A 35 5.21 0.38 1.53
CA GLU A 35 6.61 0.26 1.93
C GLU A 35 6.72 -0.21 3.38
N LYS A 36 7.68 -1.11 3.63
CA LYS A 36 8.01 -1.56 4.98
C LYS A 36 9.20 -0.79 5.48
N ILE A 37 9.08 -0.23 6.68
CA ILE A 37 10.10 0.63 7.29
C ILE A 37 10.54 -0.02 8.58
N ILE A 38 11.83 -0.36 8.68
CA ILE A 38 12.38 -1.02 9.87
C ILE A 38 12.90 0.05 10.82
N GLY A 39 12.62 -0.10 12.12
CA GLY A 39 13.11 0.79 13.17
C GLY A 39 12.11 1.86 13.62
N VAL A 40 10.92 1.95 13.00
CA VAL A 40 9.86 2.89 13.43
C VAL A 40 9.43 2.51 14.84
N GLY A 41 9.69 3.39 15.82
CA GLY A 41 9.37 3.12 17.23
C GLY A 41 9.99 1.82 17.78
N GLY A 42 11.12 1.36 17.22
CA GLY A 42 11.76 0.09 17.61
C GLY A 42 11.16 -1.17 16.98
N GLY A 43 10.22 -1.03 16.04
CA GLY A 43 9.54 -2.14 15.36
C GLY A 43 9.53 -2.03 13.83
N VAL A 44 8.59 -2.75 13.21
CA VAL A 44 8.36 -2.68 11.75
C VAL A 44 7.15 -1.80 11.48
N GLY A 45 7.39 -0.64 10.88
CA GLY A 45 6.38 0.24 10.32
C GLY A 45 5.97 -0.19 8.90
N VAL A 46 4.76 0.17 8.50
CA VAL A 46 4.25 -0.02 7.16
C VAL A 46 3.59 1.27 6.71
N ASN A 47 4.07 1.85 5.61
CA ASN A 47 3.49 3.03 4.99
C ASN A 47 2.63 2.60 3.80
N ILE A 48 1.38 3.06 3.79
CA ILE A 48 0.39 2.86 2.73
C ILE A 48 0.27 4.18 1.96
N GLN A 49 0.41 4.12 0.64
CA GLN A 49 0.26 5.27 -0.25
C GLN A 49 -0.97 5.10 -1.14
N ILE A 50 -1.91 6.03 -1.08
CA ILE A 50 -3.13 6.06 -1.89
C ILE A 50 -3.20 7.33 -2.73
N ALA A 51 -3.81 7.28 -3.91
CA ALA A 51 -4.00 8.45 -4.77
C ALA A 51 -5.42 8.55 -5.32
N GLY A 52 -5.85 9.78 -5.55
CA GLY A 52 -7.20 10.10 -6.03
C GLY A 52 -7.43 11.61 -6.10
N GLU A 53 -8.69 12.03 -6.16
CA GLU A 53 -9.04 13.43 -5.97
C GLU A 53 -8.79 13.87 -4.52
N VAL A 54 -8.47 15.16 -4.30
CA VAL A 54 -8.11 15.69 -2.98
C VAL A 54 -9.17 15.37 -1.92
N ALA A 55 -10.46 15.52 -2.25
CA ALA A 55 -11.55 15.24 -1.34
C ALA A 55 -11.66 13.74 -1.00
N ALA A 56 -11.58 12.88 -2.02
CA ALA A 56 -11.61 11.43 -1.86
C ALA A 56 -10.44 10.94 -0.98
N VAL A 57 -9.23 11.45 -1.23
CA VAL A 57 -8.03 11.09 -0.45
C VAL A 57 -8.16 11.53 1.01
N LYS A 58 -8.71 12.72 1.29
CA LYS A 58 -8.97 13.16 2.67
C LYS A 58 -9.93 12.21 3.41
N ALA A 59 -11.05 11.89 2.80
CA ALA A 59 -12.04 10.98 3.37
C ALA A 59 -11.45 9.57 3.60
N ALA A 60 -10.70 9.06 2.62
CA ALA A 60 -10.04 7.75 2.71
C ALA A 60 -9.00 7.71 3.84
N VAL A 61 -8.15 8.74 3.97
CA VAL A 61 -7.15 8.81 5.04
C VAL A 61 -7.82 8.86 6.42
N GLU A 62 -8.85 9.68 6.60
CA GLU A 62 -9.56 9.77 7.87
C GLU A 62 -10.17 8.42 8.29
N ALA A 63 -10.89 7.76 7.38
CA ALA A 63 -11.50 6.44 7.64
C ALA A 63 -10.42 5.37 7.93
N GLY A 64 -9.34 5.38 7.15
CA GLY A 64 -8.22 4.46 7.32
C GLY A 64 -7.52 4.63 8.67
N VAL A 65 -7.29 5.87 9.11
CA VAL A 65 -6.69 6.16 10.42
C VAL A 65 -7.57 5.65 11.56
N GLN A 66 -8.87 5.91 11.50
CA GLN A 66 -9.82 5.45 12.52
C GLN A 66 -9.86 3.91 12.61
N ALA A 67 -9.92 3.21 11.47
CA ALA A 67 -9.95 1.75 11.45
C ALA A 67 -8.61 1.13 11.88
N GLY A 68 -7.49 1.69 11.38
CA GLY A 68 -6.15 1.23 11.72
C GLY A 68 -5.84 1.32 13.22
N ASN A 69 -6.28 2.41 13.87
CA ASN A 69 -6.12 2.60 15.31
C ASN A 69 -6.99 1.67 16.17
N LYS A 70 -8.02 1.03 15.62
CA LYS A 70 -8.79 -0.02 16.33
C LYS A 70 -8.05 -1.35 16.36
N VAL A 71 -7.22 -1.62 15.36
CA VAL A 71 -6.47 -2.88 15.22
C VAL A 71 -5.06 -2.77 15.79
N GLY A 72 -4.43 -1.61 15.67
CA GLY A 72 -3.10 -1.35 16.18
C GLY A 72 -2.84 0.14 16.33
N LYS A 73 -1.68 0.61 15.87
CA LYS A 73 -1.28 2.01 16.02
C LYS A 73 -0.95 2.62 14.66
N ILE A 74 -1.60 3.72 14.32
CA ILE A 74 -1.17 4.62 13.26
C ILE A 74 -0.19 5.63 13.86
N VAL A 75 1.02 5.67 13.31
CA VAL A 75 2.11 6.55 13.75
C VAL A 75 1.97 7.93 13.12
N TYR A 76 1.58 7.97 11.84
CA TYR A 76 1.49 9.19 11.08
C TYR A 76 0.47 9.05 9.94
N SER A 77 -0.15 10.16 9.56
CA SER A 77 -1.00 10.24 8.38
C SER A 77 -0.98 11.64 7.81
N THR A 78 -0.98 11.78 6.49
CA THR A 78 -1.05 13.09 5.83
C THR A 78 -1.70 13.01 4.46
N VAL A 79 -2.18 14.16 3.98
CA VAL A 79 -2.69 14.34 2.62
C VAL A 79 -1.91 15.46 1.96
N ILE A 80 -1.40 15.18 0.76
CA ILE A 80 -0.67 16.11 -0.09
C ILE A 80 -1.54 16.36 -1.32
N PRO A 81 -2.27 17.49 -1.39
CA PRO A 81 -3.25 17.74 -2.46
C PRO A 81 -2.65 17.80 -3.87
N ARG A 82 -1.43 18.33 -3.98
CA ARG A 82 -0.71 18.50 -5.24
C ARG A 82 0.77 18.19 -4.99
N PRO A 83 1.18 16.91 -5.01
CA PRO A 83 2.58 16.56 -4.83
C PRO A 83 3.42 17.20 -5.94
N HIS A 84 4.66 17.56 -5.62
CA HIS A 84 5.61 18.07 -6.61
C HIS A 84 5.99 16.95 -7.59
N ASP A 85 6.28 17.29 -8.84
CA ASP A 85 6.53 16.29 -9.91
C ASP A 85 7.71 15.34 -9.59
N GLU A 86 8.69 15.78 -8.80
CA GLU A 86 9.78 14.90 -8.29
C GLU A 86 9.27 13.73 -7.45
N ILE A 87 8.12 13.87 -6.78
CA ILE A 87 7.50 12.82 -5.98
C ILE A 87 6.95 11.71 -6.88
N ASP A 88 6.54 12.02 -8.11
CA ASP A 88 6.00 11.02 -9.04
C ASP A 88 7.01 9.90 -9.31
N LYS A 89 8.28 10.26 -9.48
CA LYS A 89 9.38 9.30 -9.70
C LYS A 89 9.54 8.33 -8.53
N LEU A 90 9.26 8.80 -7.32
CA LEU A 90 9.31 7.99 -6.10
C LEU A 90 8.08 7.09 -6.02
N ILE A 91 6.90 7.63 -6.33
CA ILE A 91 5.64 6.87 -6.37
C ILE A 91 5.71 5.72 -7.39
N GLU A 92 6.25 5.96 -8.59
CA GLU A 92 6.46 4.93 -9.62
C GLU A 92 7.42 3.81 -9.16
N LYS A 93 8.37 4.12 -8.27
CA LYS A 93 9.21 3.09 -7.63
C LYS A 93 8.40 2.25 -6.65
N PHE A 94 7.49 2.85 -5.88
CA PHE A 94 6.64 2.15 -4.93
C PHE A 94 5.62 1.23 -5.63
N SER A 95 5.03 1.66 -6.74
CA SER A 95 4.08 0.83 -7.50
C SER A 95 4.71 -0.45 -8.04
N ARG A 96 6.03 -0.45 -8.33
CA ARG A 96 6.76 -1.66 -8.72
C ARG A 96 6.82 -2.73 -7.64
N ASN A 97 6.61 -2.40 -6.36
CA ASN A 97 6.54 -3.40 -5.30
C ASN A 97 5.22 -4.18 -5.29
N ILE A 98 4.17 -3.63 -5.90
CA ILE A 98 2.91 -4.34 -6.15
C ILE A 98 3.13 -5.30 -7.34
N VAL A 99 3.62 -4.77 -8.48
CA VAL A 99 3.77 -5.51 -9.75
C VAL A 99 4.85 -6.61 -9.71
N ARG A 100 5.99 -6.39 -9.04
CA ARG A 100 7.05 -7.43 -8.93
C ARG A 100 6.59 -8.67 -8.17
N LYS A 101 5.50 -8.58 -7.40
CA LYS A 101 4.92 -9.73 -6.71
C LYS A 101 4.10 -10.59 -7.66
N ASP A 102 3.39 -9.96 -8.61
CA ASP A 102 2.57 -10.65 -9.62
C ASP A 102 3.46 -11.43 -10.60
N GLU A 103 4.50 -10.81 -11.16
CA GLU A 103 5.45 -11.51 -12.07
C GLU A 103 6.22 -12.65 -11.38
N LYS A 104 6.50 -12.52 -10.07
CA LYS A 104 7.09 -13.63 -9.29
C LYS A 104 6.09 -14.73 -9.02
N SER A 105 4.82 -14.40 -8.73
CA SER A 105 3.77 -15.39 -8.49
C SER A 105 3.50 -16.23 -9.74
N GLU A 106 3.38 -15.60 -10.92
CA GLU A 106 3.21 -16.29 -12.20
C GLU A 106 4.40 -17.20 -12.52
N LYS A 107 5.64 -16.70 -12.37
CA LYS A 107 6.85 -17.52 -12.60
C LYS A 107 7.00 -18.72 -11.65
N THR A 108 6.40 -18.65 -10.46
CA THR A 108 6.47 -19.74 -9.47
C THR A 108 5.41 -20.81 -9.75
N GLU A 109 4.21 -20.41 -10.21
CA GLU A 109 3.14 -21.33 -10.61
C GLU A 109 3.49 -22.13 -11.87
N THR A 110 4.11 -21.50 -12.88
CA THR A 110 4.52 -22.19 -14.13
C THR A 110 5.61 -23.25 -13.86
N LYS A 111 6.54 -22.97 -12.93
CA LYS A 111 7.57 -23.94 -12.51
C LYS A 111 7.00 -25.11 -11.70
N ALA A 112 5.95 -24.90 -10.92
CA ALA A 112 5.31 -25.96 -10.15
C ALA A 112 4.48 -26.90 -11.04
N LYS A 113 3.83 -26.38 -12.10
CA LYS A 113 3.10 -27.19 -13.10
C LYS A 113 4.05 -28.08 -13.92
N ASN A 114 5.17 -27.54 -14.42
CA ASN A 114 6.14 -28.34 -15.20
C ASN A 114 6.80 -29.46 -14.38
N LYS A 115 7.04 -29.26 -13.07
CA LYS A 115 7.61 -30.30 -12.20
C LYS A 115 6.64 -31.43 -11.84
N LYS A 116 5.32 -31.23 -11.99
CA LYS A 116 4.32 -32.29 -11.78
C LYS A 116 4.17 -33.16 -13.03
N SER A 117 4.19 -32.56 -14.22
CA SER A 117 4.13 -33.31 -15.49
C SER A 117 5.36 -34.21 -15.70
N GLU A 118 6.55 -33.81 -15.21
CA GLU A 118 7.77 -34.63 -15.29
C GLU A 118 7.85 -35.78 -14.26
N LYS A 119 6.89 -35.89 -13.33
CA LYS A 119 6.86 -36.93 -12.28
C LYS A 119 5.78 -38.00 -12.49
N GLU A 120 4.90 -37.80 -13.48
CA GLU A 120 3.80 -38.72 -13.83
C GLU A 120 4.09 -39.51 -15.12
N GLU A 121 5.26 -39.30 -15.75
CA GLU A 121 5.90 -40.18 -16.76
C GLU A 121 7.02 -41.01 -16.11
#